data_AF-A0A804QN07-F1
#
_entry.id   AF-A0A804QN07-F1
#
_cell.length_a   1.000
_cell.length_b   1.000
_cell.length_c   1.000
_cell.angle_alpha   90.00
_cell.angle_beta   90.00
_cell.angle_gamma   90.00
#
_symmetry.space_group_name_H-M   'P 1'
#
loop_
_entity.id
_entity.type
_entity.pdbx_description
1 polymer ?
#
loop_
_entity_poly.entity_id
_entity_poly.type
_entity_poly.pdbx_seq_one_letter_code
_entity_poly.pdbx_strand_id
1 'polypeptide(L)'
;MGIKVLRLKYIWQFEEGKFSPVTEITPPLIPEDLKTAIKNGKVRAPTHIISTISDDRGDEPCYAGVPMSTIIEQGYGVGDVISLLWFKRSLPRYCTQFIEICVMLCADHGPCVSGAHNSIVTARAGKDLVSSLVSGEQFDLY
;
A
#
# COMPACT_ATOMS: atom_id res chain seq x y z
N MET A 1 -1.92 -51.92 1.81
CA MET A 1 -1.53 -53.00 2.76
C MET A 1 -0.65 -52.50 3.90
N GLY A 2 0.30 -51.57 3.67
CA GLY A 2 1.31 -51.13 4.68
C GLY A 2 0.80 -50.51 5.99
N ILE A 3 -0.18 -49.59 5.97
CA ILE A 3 -0.67 -48.92 7.20
C ILE A 3 -1.36 -49.90 8.16
N LYS A 4 -2.12 -50.88 7.62
CA LYS A 4 -2.76 -51.93 8.44
C LYS A 4 -1.72 -52.83 9.12
N VAL A 5 -0.61 -53.14 8.43
CA VAL A 5 0.48 -53.96 8.99
C VAL A 5 1.19 -53.24 10.14
N LEU A 6 1.45 -51.94 10.02
CA LEU A 6 2.05 -51.13 11.10
C LEU A 6 1.17 -51.11 12.35
N ARG A 7 -0.15 -50.93 12.18
CA ARG A 7 -1.10 -50.95 13.29
C ARG A 7 -1.14 -52.33 13.97
N LEU A 8 -1.16 -53.41 13.21
CA LEU A 8 -1.13 -54.78 13.76
C LEU A 8 0.18 -55.05 14.53
N LYS A 9 1.33 -54.60 14.01
CA LYS A 9 2.63 -54.75 14.67
C LYS A 9 2.72 -53.94 15.98
N TYR A 10 2.08 -52.77 16.04
CA TYR A 10 1.98 -52.00 17.28
C TYR A 10 1.13 -52.73 18.33
N ILE A 11 -0.04 -53.23 17.94
CA ILE A 11 -0.94 -53.99 18.84
C ILE A 11 -0.24 -55.25 19.35
N TRP A 12 0.45 -55.99 18.48
CA TRP A 12 1.25 -57.15 18.89
C TRP A 12 2.32 -56.83 19.94
N GLN A 13 3.08 -55.75 19.75
CA GLN A 13 4.11 -55.36 20.72
C GLN A 13 3.54 -54.78 22.01
N PHE A 14 2.34 -54.21 21.96
CA PHE A 14 1.59 -53.79 23.14
C PHE A 14 1.11 -55.00 23.95
N GLU A 15 0.55 -56.01 23.28
CA GLU A 15 0.14 -57.29 23.89
C GLU A 15 1.33 -58.09 24.45
N GLU A 16 2.49 -58.07 23.77
CA GLU A 16 3.75 -58.64 24.28
C GLU A 16 4.37 -57.85 25.46
N GLY A 17 3.76 -56.73 25.88
CA GLY A 17 4.23 -55.91 26.99
C GLY A 17 5.49 -55.08 26.69
N LYS A 18 5.89 -54.95 25.43
CA LYS A 18 7.08 -54.17 25.02
C LYS A 18 6.84 -52.65 25.08
N PHE A 19 5.59 -52.20 25.03
CA PHE A 19 5.20 -50.80 25.16
C PHE A 19 4.01 -50.66 26.09
N SER A 20 4.10 -49.75 27.07
CA SER A 20 2.95 -49.27 27.84
C SER A 20 2.45 -47.95 27.23
N PRO A 21 1.14 -47.66 27.29
CA PRO A 21 0.63 -46.38 26.84
C PRO A 21 1.15 -45.30 27.79
N VAL A 22 1.98 -44.40 27.27
CA VAL A 22 2.45 -43.24 28.00
C VAL A 22 1.25 -42.30 28.19
N THR A 23 1.07 -41.76 29.38
CA THR A 23 0.05 -40.73 29.65
C THR A 23 0.23 -39.58 28.67
N GLU A 24 -0.77 -39.30 27.85
CA GLU A 24 -0.74 -38.14 26.95
C GLU A 24 -0.68 -36.86 27.78
N ILE A 25 0.39 -36.08 27.59
CA ILE A 25 0.53 -34.75 28.17
C ILE A 25 -0.04 -33.77 27.15
N THR A 26 -0.98 -32.93 27.56
CA THR A 26 -1.51 -31.88 26.68
C THR A 26 -0.39 -30.89 26.35
N PRO A 27 -0.03 -30.70 25.07
CA PRO A 27 1.01 -29.73 24.70
C PRO A 27 0.59 -28.30 25.08
N PRO A 28 1.55 -27.39 25.34
CA PRO A 28 1.23 -26.00 25.65
C PRO A 28 0.52 -25.34 24.47
N LEU A 29 -0.51 -24.53 24.76
CA LEU A 29 -1.27 -23.83 23.73
C LEU A 29 -0.44 -22.67 23.15
N ILE A 30 -0.24 -22.69 21.83
CA ILE A 30 0.45 -21.61 21.11
C ILE A 30 -0.59 -20.55 20.72
N PRO A 31 -0.30 -19.24 20.90
CA PRO A 31 -1.18 -18.18 20.44
C PRO A 31 -1.46 -18.30 18.93
N GLU A 32 -2.71 -18.10 18.53
CA GLU A 32 -3.09 -18.03 17.11
C GLU A 32 -2.49 -16.76 16.47
N ASP A 33 -2.04 -16.89 15.22
CA ASP A 33 -1.53 -15.75 14.47
C ASP A 33 -2.62 -14.69 14.23
N LEU A 34 -2.27 -13.41 14.37
CA LEU A 34 -3.21 -12.29 14.27
C LEU A 34 -3.94 -12.29 12.91
N LYS A 35 -3.24 -12.58 11.81
CA LYS A 35 -3.86 -12.63 10.48
C LYS A 35 -4.91 -13.74 10.39
N THR A 36 -4.62 -14.89 11.00
CA THR A 36 -5.53 -16.04 11.04
C THR A 36 -6.74 -15.74 11.93
N ALA A 37 -6.52 -15.14 13.09
CA ALA A 37 -7.58 -14.74 14.01
C ALA A 37 -8.52 -13.68 13.40
N ILE A 38 -7.98 -12.67 12.69
CA ILE A 38 -8.77 -11.67 11.97
C ILE A 38 -9.56 -12.33 10.83
N LYS A 39 -8.91 -13.19 10.03
CA LYS A 39 -9.56 -13.90 8.92
C LYS A 39 -10.70 -14.80 9.38
N ASN A 40 -10.53 -15.43 10.54
CA ASN A 40 -11.55 -16.26 11.20
C ASN A 40 -12.60 -15.44 11.96
N GLY A 41 -12.49 -14.10 11.96
CA GLY A 41 -13.44 -13.21 12.65
C GLY A 41 -13.39 -13.25 14.17
N LYS A 42 -12.33 -13.82 14.77
CA LYS A 42 -12.16 -13.94 16.23
C LYS A 42 -11.78 -12.62 16.89
N VAL A 43 -11.07 -11.75 16.16
CA VAL A 43 -10.60 -10.44 16.64
C VAL A 43 -10.81 -9.39 15.56
N ARG A 44 -11.03 -8.14 15.97
CA ARG A 44 -11.10 -6.97 15.09
C ARG A 44 -9.92 -6.04 15.38
N ALA A 45 -9.12 -5.76 14.37
CA ALA A 45 -8.07 -4.73 14.44
C ALA A 45 -8.60 -3.42 13.83
N PRO A 46 -8.47 -2.27 14.51
CA PRO A 46 -8.83 -0.97 13.95
C PRO A 46 -7.82 -0.52 12.88
N THR A 47 -8.30 0.22 11.87
CA THR A 47 -7.45 0.89 10.88
C THR A 47 -7.00 2.26 11.41
N HIS A 48 -5.69 2.53 11.40
CA HIS A 48 -5.14 3.81 11.89
C HIS A 48 -5.14 4.93 10.85
N ILE A 49 -5.12 4.58 9.56
CA ILE A 49 -5.05 5.53 8.45
C ILE A 49 -6.29 5.31 7.57
N ILE A 50 -6.93 6.41 7.17
CA ILE A 50 -8.09 6.42 6.28
C ILE A 50 -7.68 7.14 4.99
N SER A 51 -7.66 6.41 3.86
CA SER A 51 -7.56 7.00 2.53
C SER A 51 -8.94 7.07 1.89
N THR A 52 -9.27 8.20 1.26
CA THR A 52 -10.55 8.40 0.54
C THR A 52 -10.37 8.84 -0.92
N ILE A 53 -9.13 8.95 -1.38
CA ILE A 53 -8.79 9.50 -2.70
C ILE A 53 -8.27 8.43 -3.67
N SER A 54 -7.70 7.35 -3.14
CA SER A 54 -7.16 6.24 -3.94
C SER A 54 -7.35 4.90 -3.23
N ASP A 55 -7.54 3.84 -4.01
CA ASP A 55 -7.60 2.45 -3.54
C ASP A 55 -6.87 1.54 -4.55
N ASP A 56 -5.81 0.85 -4.11
CA ASP A 56 -4.97 -0.05 -4.90
C ASP A 56 -5.13 -1.53 -4.52
N ARG A 57 -6.09 -1.85 -3.64
CA ARG A 57 -6.29 -3.21 -3.11
C ARG A 57 -7.09 -4.13 -4.03
N GLY A 58 -7.81 -3.56 -5.01
CA GLY A 58 -8.63 -4.30 -5.97
C GLY A 58 -7.82 -4.90 -7.12
N ASP A 59 -8.51 -5.36 -8.16
CA ASP A 59 -7.85 -5.88 -9.37
C ASP A 59 -7.16 -4.78 -10.19
N GLU A 60 -7.63 -3.54 -10.08
CA GLU A 60 -7.01 -2.35 -10.67
C GLU A 60 -7.05 -1.15 -9.70
N PRO A 61 -6.08 -0.22 -9.79
CA PRO A 61 -6.09 0.97 -8.96
C PRO A 61 -7.22 1.92 -9.34
N CYS A 62 -7.83 2.54 -8.32
CA CYS A 62 -8.94 3.47 -8.48
C CYS A 62 -8.57 4.85 -7.92
N TYR A 63 -8.97 5.92 -8.62
CA TYR A 63 -8.90 7.30 -8.13
C TYR A 63 -10.31 7.82 -7.86
N ALA A 64 -10.60 8.12 -6.59
CA ALA A 64 -11.93 8.51 -6.11
C ALA A 64 -13.06 7.58 -6.60
N GLY A 65 -12.77 6.27 -6.68
CA GLY A 65 -13.72 5.26 -7.15
C GLY A 65 -13.80 5.08 -8.68
N VAL A 66 -13.06 5.88 -9.46
CA VAL A 66 -12.94 5.70 -10.90
C VAL A 66 -11.77 4.75 -11.18
N PRO A 67 -12.00 3.60 -11.84
CA PRO A 67 -10.93 2.67 -12.18
C PRO A 67 -9.97 3.24 -13.21
N MET A 68 -8.71 2.85 -13.14
CA MET A 68 -7.65 3.35 -14.02
C MET A 68 -7.95 3.08 -15.51
N SER A 69 -8.53 1.93 -15.85
CA SER A 69 -9.00 1.62 -17.21
C SER A 69 -9.92 2.72 -17.77
N THR A 70 -10.90 3.15 -16.98
CA THR A 70 -11.86 4.20 -17.37
C THR A 70 -11.19 5.55 -17.59
N ILE A 71 -10.19 5.91 -16.76
CA ILE A 71 -9.42 7.16 -16.90
C ILE A 71 -8.72 7.19 -18.27
N ILE A 72 -8.11 6.07 -18.66
CA ILE A 72 -7.38 5.96 -19.92
C ILE A 72 -8.34 5.93 -21.12
N GLU A 73 -9.39 5.10 -21.07
CA GLU A 73 -10.35 4.94 -22.17
C GLU A 73 -11.14 6.23 -22.47
N GLN A 74 -11.49 6.99 -21.44
CA GLN A 74 -12.21 8.26 -21.60
C GLN A 74 -11.28 9.44 -21.91
N GLY A 75 -9.97 9.22 -21.97
CA GLY A 75 -8.98 10.24 -22.32
C GLY A 75 -8.86 11.36 -21.28
N TYR A 76 -8.87 11.01 -20.00
CA TYR A 76 -8.70 11.97 -18.90
C TYR A 76 -7.31 12.59 -18.95
N GLY A 77 -7.24 13.90 -18.79
CA GLY A 77 -6.01 14.67 -18.68
C GLY A 77 -5.45 14.67 -17.25
N VAL A 78 -4.33 15.38 -17.08
CA VAL A 78 -3.70 15.58 -15.77
C VAL A 78 -4.63 16.40 -14.87
N GLY A 79 -5.34 17.38 -15.43
CA GLY A 79 -6.32 18.19 -14.69
C GLY A 79 -7.50 17.36 -14.18
N ASP A 80 -7.95 16.36 -14.95
CA ASP A 80 -9.05 15.47 -14.53
C ASP A 80 -8.58 14.56 -13.38
N VAL A 81 -7.37 14.01 -13.44
CA VAL A 81 -6.77 13.20 -12.36
C VAL A 81 -6.58 14.02 -11.09
N ILE A 82 -6.07 15.25 -11.20
CA ILE A 82 -5.98 16.19 -10.07
C ILE A 82 -7.37 16.41 -9.48
N SER A 83 -8.41 16.56 -10.32
CA SER A 83 -9.76 16.79 -9.82
C SER A 83 -10.31 15.62 -8.99
N LEU A 84 -10.08 14.39 -9.44
CA LEU A 84 -10.45 13.19 -8.70
C LEU A 84 -9.68 13.07 -7.39
N LEU A 85 -8.35 13.26 -7.41
CA LEU A 85 -7.52 13.05 -6.23
C LEU A 85 -7.69 14.17 -5.18
N TRP A 86 -7.79 15.43 -5.60
CA TRP A 86 -7.83 16.57 -4.68
C TRP A 86 -9.26 16.92 -4.25
N PHE A 87 -10.22 16.85 -5.18
CA PHE A 87 -11.60 17.26 -4.90
C PHE A 87 -12.57 16.08 -4.76
N LYS A 88 -12.15 14.84 -5.04
CA LYS A 88 -13.00 13.63 -5.04
C LYS A 88 -14.23 13.77 -5.94
N ARG A 89 -14.09 14.52 -7.04
CA ARG A 89 -15.18 14.86 -7.95
C ARG A 89 -14.63 14.96 -9.37
N SER A 90 -15.40 14.50 -10.34
CA SER A 90 -15.16 14.80 -11.74
C SER A 90 -15.62 16.24 -12.00
N LEU A 91 -14.67 17.14 -12.26
CA LEU A 91 -14.96 18.52 -12.61
C LEU A 91 -15.30 18.64 -14.10
N PRO A 92 -16.08 19.66 -14.51
CA PRO A 92 -16.31 19.95 -15.92
C PRO A 92 -14.99 20.22 -16.67
N ARG A 93 -14.95 19.87 -17.96
CA ARG A 93 -13.74 19.95 -18.79
C ARG A 93 -13.07 21.33 -18.84
N TYR A 94 -13.85 22.42 -18.73
CA TYR A 94 -13.27 23.77 -18.68
C TYR A 94 -12.47 24.01 -17.38
N CYS A 95 -12.89 23.42 -16.25
CA CYS A 95 -12.17 23.53 -14.98
C CYS A 95 -10.88 22.73 -15.01
N THR A 96 -10.91 21.51 -15.56
CA THR A 96 -9.74 20.65 -15.61
C THR A 96 -8.70 21.16 -16.60
N GLN A 97 -9.15 21.73 -17.72
CA GLN A 97 -8.28 22.49 -18.62
C GLN A 97 -7.70 23.75 -17.97
N PHE A 98 -8.48 24.47 -17.16
CA PHE A 98 -7.95 25.61 -16.40
C PHE A 98 -6.83 25.19 -15.43
N ILE A 99 -7.01 24.06 -14.72
CA ILE A 99 -5.97 23.51 -13.84
C ILE A 99 -4.69 23.20 -14.64
N GLU A 100 -4.81 22.57 -15.81
CA GLU A 100 -3.65 22.30 -16.67
C GLU A 100 -2.96 23.58 -17.14
N ILE A 101 -3.72 24.63 -17.50
CA ILE A 101 -3.17 25.94 -17.85
C ILE A 101 -2.41 26.55 -16.68
N CYS A 102 -2.94 26.48 -15.46
CA CYS A 102 -2.24 26.95 -14.27
C CYS A 102 -0.91 26.22 -14.05
N VAL A 103 -0.90 24.89 -14.19
CA VAL A 103 0.34 24.09 -14.08
C VAL A 103 1.35 24.47 -15.16
N MET A 104 0.92 24.63 -16.41
CA MET A 104 1.79 25.02 -17.52
C MET A 104 2.38 26.43 -17.34
N LEU A 105 1.58 27.39 -16.89
CA LEU A 105 2.02 28.78 -16.70
C LEU A 105 3.00 28.92 -15.52
N CYS A 106 2.86 28.10 -14.48
CA CYS A 106 3.71 28.12 -13.29
C CYS A 106 4.95 27.21 -13.39
N ALA A 107 5.18 26.55 -14.52
CA ALA A 107 6.20 25.50 -14.63
C ALA A 107 7.63 25.99 -14.37
N ASP A 108 8.00 27.19 -14.82
CA ASP A 108 9.29 27.82 -14.52
C ASP A 108 9.25 29.33 -14.80
N HIS A 109 9.99 30.10 -14.01
CA HIS A 109 10.14 31.55 -14.16
C HIS A 109 11.62 31.98 -14.16
N GLY A 110 12.51 31.07 -14.53
CA GLY A 110 13.95 31.31 -14.60
C GLY A 110 14.69 31.15 -13.26
N PRO A 111 16.03 31.11 -13.30
CA PRO A 111 16.86 30.70 -12.16
C PRO A 111 17.02 31.76 -11.06
N CYS A 112 16.49 32.96 -11.25
CA CYS A 112 16.64 34.08 -10.31
C CYS A 112 15.55 34.11 -9.22
N VAL A 113 14.57 33.21 -9.28
CA VAL A 113 13.61 33.03 -8.18
C VAL A 113 14.25 32.20 -7.06
N SER A 114 13.85 32.45 -5.81
CA SER A 114 14.47 31.86 -4.61
C SER A 114 14.54 30.33 -4.67
N GLY A 115 13.44 29.67 -5.02
CA GLY A 115 13.39 28.20 -5.07
C GLY A 115 14.31 27.62 -6.13
N ALA A 116 14.27 28.16 -7.36
CA ALA A 116 15.12 27.70 -8.45
C ALA A 116 16.62 27.91 -8.13
N HIS A 117 16.98 29.05 -7.54
CA HIS A 117 18.35 29.33 -7.13
C HIS A 117 18.86 28.28 -6.11
N ASN A 118 18.06 27.99 -5.09
CA ASN A 118 18.41 27.01 -4.06
C ASN A 118 18.56 25.60 -4.62
N SER A 119 17.65 25.18 -5.51
CA SER A 119 17.75 23.89 -6.20
C SER A 119 19.03 23.79 -7.03
N ILE A 120 19.38 24.86 -7.75
CA ILE A 120 20.62 24.91 -8.54
C ILE A 120 21.85 24.82 -7.65
N VAL A 121 21.94 25.61 -6.58
CA VAL A 121 23.07 25.57 -5.64
C VAL A 121 23.22 24.18 -5.01
N THR A 122 22.10 23.56 -4.65
CA THR A 122 22.09 22.23 -4.03
C THR A 122 22.52 21.14 -5.01
N ALA A 123 22.05 21.19 -6.25
CA ALA A 123 22.50 20.29 -7.31
C ALA A 123 24.00 20.48 -7.59
N ARG A 124 24.49 21.72 -7.57
CA ARG A 124 25.93 22.05 -7.74
C ARG A 124 26.79 21.58 -6.56
N ALA A 125 26.20 21.37 -5.39
CA ALA A 125 26.85 20.72 -4.24
C ALA A 125 26.92 19.19 -4.36
N GLY A 126 26.48 18.61 -5.50
CA GLY A 126 26.51 17.16 -5.74
C GLY A 126 25.41 16.39 -5.02
N LYS A 127 24.31 17.06 -4.64
CA LYS A 127 23.14 16.41 -4.05
C LYS A 127 22.28 15.75 -5.12
N ASP A 128 21.51 14.76 -4.70
CA ASP A 128 20.55 14.05 -5.54
C ASP A 128 19.35 14.92 -5.93
N LEU A 129 18.52 14.42 -6.85
CA LEU A 129 17.36 15.14 -7.39
C LEU A 129 16.35 15.52 -6.30
N VAL A 130 16.04 14.61 -5.38
CA VAL A 130 15.04 14.86 -4.32
C VAL A 130 15.57 15.91 -3.36
N SER A 131 16.83 15.77 -2.93
CA SER A 131 17.49 16.77 -2.07
C SER A 131 17.53 18.16 -2.73
N SER A 132 17.78 18.23 -4.04
CA SER A 132 17.85 19.50 -4.77
C SER A 132 16.46 20.10 -5.01
N LEU A 133 15.43 19.28 -5.23
CA LEU A 133 14.06 19.76 -5.39
C LEU A 133 13.52 20.32 -4.06
N VAL A 134 13.64 19.56 -2.98
CA VAL A 134 13.13 19.93 -1.66
C VAL A 134 13.81 21.19 -1.12
N SER A 135 15.09 21.41 -1.40
CA SER A 135 15.78 22.64 -0.98
C SER A 135 15.28 23.91 -1.69
N GLY A 136 14.72 23.77 -2.90
CA GLY A 136 14.06 24.86 -3.62
C GLY A 136 12.60 25.06 -3.20
N GLU A 137 11.92 23.98 -2.83
CA GLU A 137 10.56 24.01 -2.27
C GLU A 137 10.52 24.50 -0.82
N GLN A 138 11.67 24.81 -0.20
CA GLN A 138 11.75 25.33 1.15
C GLN A 138 10.96 26.65 1.23
N PHE A 139 9.68 26.54 1.57
CA PHE A 139 8.90 27.62 2.12
C PHE A 139 9.63 28.04 3.38
N ASP A 140 10.13 29.26 3.38
CA ASP A 140 10.58 29.92 4.60
C ASP A 140 9.38 29.91 5.58
N LEU A 141 9.30 28.86 6.38
CA LEU A 141 8.46 28.76 7.57
C LEU A 141 9.16 29.57 8.65
N TYR A 142 9.04 30.89 8.52
CA TYR A 142 9.22 31.85 9.60
C TYR A 142 7.91 32.60 9.83
#